data_AF-A0AAN7SNS8-F1
#
_entry.id   AF-A0AAN7SNS8-F1
#
_cell.length_a   1.000
_cell.length_b   1.000
_cell.length_c   1.000
_cell.angle_alpha   90.00
_cell.angle_beta   90.00
_cell.angle_gamma   90.00
#
_symmetry.space_group_name_H-M   'P 1'
#
loop_
_entity.id
_entity.type
_entity.pdbx_description
1 polymer ?
#
loop_
_entity_poly.entity_id
_entity_poly.type
_entity_poly.pdbx_seq_one_letter_code
_entity_poly.pdbx_strand_id
1 'polypeptide(L)'
;MAKAGPSGLNTRCAMNCPVFGQPSQLPENVLPTYEQIIKFCAWIRNVEKQPQMRIQFITFAKTCDRHGISDRSAAALASAVLNDIGVVTPEDSSQIVDRSKVRRERQKTRFTLRLQELNVNVIRVHRIYFDGDKDKTLAQET
;
A
#
# COMPACT_ATOMS: atom_id res chain seq x y z
N MET A 1 20.02 -19.20 -23.13
CA MET A 1 19.62 -19.43 -21.72
C MET A 1 19.58 -18.07 -21.02
N ALA A 2 18.39 -17.46 -20.90
CA ALA A 2 18.21 -16.16 -20.26
C ALA A 2 18.04 -16.36 -18.75
N LYS A 3 18.97 -15.81 -17.95
CA LYS A 3 18.84 -15.76 -16.49
C LYS A 3 17.76 -14.75 -16.15
N ALA A 4 16.66 -15.21 -15.56
CA ALA A 4 15.67 -14.35 -14.92
C ALA A 4 16.36 -13.57 -13.79
N GLY A 5 16.26 -12.24 -13.84
CA GLY A 5 16.79 -11.34 -12.81
C GLY A 5 16.12 -11.58 -11.44
N PRO A 6 16.74 -11.13 -10.34
CA PRO A 6 16.22 -11.40 -9.01
C PRO A 6 14.85 -10.76 -8.85
N SER A 7 13.87 -11.62 -8.59
CA SER A 7 12.55 -11.28 -8.09
C SER A 7 12.68 -10.32 -6.92
N GLY A 8 11.83 -9.28 -6.90
CA GLY A 8 11.86 -8.21 -5.91
C GLY A 8 11.87 -8.77 -4.48
N LEU A 9 13.07 -8.87 -3.91
CA LEU A 9 13.25 -9.18 -2.50
C LEU A 9 12.70 -7.99 -1.73
N ASN A 10 11.67 -8.26 -0.94
CA ASN A 10 11.12 -7.31 -0.01
C ASN A 10 12.25 -6.84 0.92
N THR A 11 12.81 -5.65 0.65
CA THR A 11 13.96 -5.07 1.38
C THR A 11 13.63 -4.69 2.82
N ARG A 12 12.41 -5.00 3.26
CA ARG A 12 11.90 -4.73 4.61
C ARG A 12 11.49 -6.04 5.29
N CYS A 13 12.45 -6.95 5.46
CA CYS A 13 12.28 -8.04 6.41
C CYS A 13 12.43 -7.44 7.83
N ALA A 14 11.30 -7.19 8.51
CA ALA A 14 11.27 -6.44 9.77
C ALA A 14 11.98 -7.13 10.95
N MET A 15 12.30 -8.42 10.79
CA MET A 15 12.71 -9.31 11.88
C MET A 15 14.20 -9.69 11.85
N ASN A 16 14.96 -9.36 10.81
CA ASN A 16 16.36 -9.77 10.71
C ASN A 16 17.23 -8.65 10.11
N CYS A 17 18.18 -8.13 10.89
CA CYS A 17 19.11 -7.13 10.41
C CYS A 17 20.25 -7.82 9.63
N PRO A 18 20.62 -7.37 8.42
CA PRO A 18 21.74 -7.95 7.68
C PRO A 18 23.09 -7.83 8.40
N VAL A 19 23.22 -6.87 9.31
CA VAL A 19 24.48 -6.57 10.02
C VAL A 19 24.58 -7.33 11.34
N PHE A 20 23.48 -7.38 12.10
CA PHE A 20 23.50 -7.93 13.47
C PHE A 20 22.61 -9.17 13.64
N GLY A 21 21.91 -9.61 12.60
CA GLY A 21 21.03 -10.78 12.70
C GLY A 21 19.73 -10.50 13.45
N GLN A 22 19.24 -11.52 14.16
CA GLN A 22 17.92 -11.52 14.79
C GLN A 22 17.92 -10.73 16.11
N PRO A 23 16.83 -9.99 16.41
CA PRO A 23 16.65 -9.32 17.69
C PRO A 23 16.54 -10.33 18.84
N SER A 24 17.16 -10.03 19.98
CA SER A 24 17.17 -10.90 21.17
C SER A 24 17.08 -10.09 22.46
N GLN A 25 16.64 -10.73 23.55
CA GLN A 25 16.68 -10.16 24.89
C GLN A 25 18.11 -10.18 25.46
N LEU A 26 18.40 -9.29 26.41
CA LEU A 26 19.70 -9.25 27.09
C LEU A 26 19.84 -10.44 28.05
N PRO A 27 21.03 -11.04 28.18
CA PRO A 27 21.28 -12.06 29.20
C PRO A 27 21.26 -11.44 30.60
N GLU A 28 20.63 -12.11 31.55
CA GLU A 28 20.68 -11.70 32.97
C GLU A 28 22.05 -12.04 33.56
N ASN A 29 22.66 -11.07 34.26
CA ASN A 29 23.89 -11.21 35.04
C ASN A 29 25.22 -11.28 34.26
N VAL A 30 25.26 -10.83 33.00
CA VAL A 30 26.51 -10.63 32.24
C VAL A 30 26.52 -9.21 31.67
N LEU A 31 27.67 -8.52 31.76
CA LEU A 31 27.82 -7.19 31.17
C LEU A 31 27.59 -7.29 29.64
N PRO A 32 26.57 -6.61 29.08
CA PRO A 32 26.23 -6.77 27.67
C PRO A 32 27.30 -6.24 26.73
N THR A 33 27.60 -7.01 25.69
CA THR A 33 28.43 -6.52 24.58
C THR A 33 27.62 -5.55 23.71
N TYR A 34 28.30 -4.61 23.05
CA TYR A 34 27.70 -3.64 22.12
C TYR A 34 26.72 -4.27 21.11
N GLU A 35 27.06 -5.45 20.57
CA GLU A 35 26.19 -6.19 19.66
C GLU A 35 24.85 -6.60 20.30
N GLN A 36 24.88 -7.07 21.55
CA GLN A 36 23.69 -7.48 22.30
C GLN A 36 22.78 -6.28 22.61
N ILE A 37 23.37 -5.12 22.91
CA ILE A 37 22.63 -3.86 23.11
C ILE A 37 21.89 -3.48 21.83
N ILE A 38 22.55 -3.52 20.67
CA ILE A 38 21.91 -3.20 19.38
C ILE A 38 20.76 -4.18 19.07
N LYS A 39 20.99 -5.49 19.27
CA LYS A 39 19.96 -6.53 19.09
C LYS A 39 18.76 -6.30 20.01
N PHE A 40 19.01 -5.90 21.25
CA PHE A 40 17.97 -5.60 22.23
C PHE A 40 17.18 -4.33 21.87
N CYS A 41 17.84 -3.26 21.44
CA CYS A 41 17.16 -2.07 20.93
C CYS A 41 16.28 -2.39 19.72
N ALA A 42 16.74 -3.27 18.83
CA ALA A 42 15.94 -3.75 17.70
C ALA A 42 14.74 -4.60 18.15
N TRP A 43 14.91 -5.40 19.21
CA TRP A 43 13.86 -6.22 19.80
C TRP A 43 12.76 -5.34 20.41
N ILE A 44 13.13 -4.35 21.25
CA ILE A 44 12.17 -3.38 21.82
C ILE A 44 11.39 -2.66 20.72
N ARG A 45 12.05 -2.14 19.68
CA ARG A 45 11.34 -1.48 18.57
C ARG A 45 10.35 -2.39 17.84
N ASN A 46 10.61 -3.70 17.81
CA ASN A 46 9.71 -4.65 17.19
C ASN A 46 8.55 -5.04 18.11
N VAL A 47 8.78 -5.09 19.43
CA VAL A 47 7.72 -5.29 20.44
C VAL A 47 6.82 -4.05 20.54
N GLU A 48 7.39 -2.85 20.51
CA GLU A 48 6.66 -1.57 20.56
C GLU A 48 5.97 -1.20 19.25
N LYS A 49 6.30 -1.87 18.13
CA LYS A 49 5.51 -1.77 16.90
C LYS A 49 4.16 -2.44 17.14
N GLN A 50 3.26 -1.70 17.77
CA GLN A 50 1.84 -2.02 17.83
C GLN A 50 1.35 -2.30 16.40
N PRO A 51 0.50 -3.33 16.20
CA PRO A 51 -0.14 -3.53 14.91
C PRO A 51 -0.89 -2.25 14.58
N GLN A 52 -0.34 -1.46 13.67
CA GLN A 52 -0.88 -0.16 13.38
C GLN A 52 -2.29 -0.40 12.84
N MET A 53 -3.32 -0.04 13.61
CA MET A 53 -4.72 -0.18 13.21
C MET A 53 -4.88 0.65 11.94
N ARG A 54 -4.86 -0.01 10.78
CA ARG A 54 -4.99 0.64 9.48
C ARG A 54 -6.42 0.45 9.02
N ILE A 55 -7.20 1.51 9.10
CA ILE A 55 -8.54 1.55 8.52
C ILE A 55 -8.38 1.43 6.99
N GLN A 56 -9.08 0.46 6.39
CA GLN A 56 -9.04 0.22 4.95
C GLN A 56 -10.15 1.01 4.27
N PHE A 57 -9.79 1.98 3.43
CA PHE A 57 -10.72 2.86 2.73
C PHE A 57 -11.03 2.38 1.31
N ILE A 58 -11.34 1.09 1.12
CA ILE A 58 -11.52 0.50 -0.22
C ILE A 58 -12.70 1.16 -0.95
N THR A 59 -13.88 1.18 -0.33
CA THR A 59 -15.09 1.75 -0.94
C THR A 59 -14.92 3.24 -1.20
N PHE A 60 -14.37 3.97 -0.22
CA PHE A 60 -14.09 5.39 -0.34
C PHE A 60 -13.07 5.72 -1.45
N ALA A 61 -12.02 4.89 -1.62
CA ALA A 61 -11.06 5.07 -2.70
C ALA A 61 -11.71 4.84 -4.09
N LYS A 62 -12.58 3.82 -4.22
CA LYS A 62 -13.33 3.56 -5.46
C LYS A 62 -14.27 4.71 -5.82
N THR A 63 -15.02 5.24 -4.85
CA THR A 63 -15.92 6.39 -5.10
C THR A 63 -15.13 7.63 -5.46
N CYS A 64 -14.01 7.89 -4.78
CA CYS A 64 -13.11 8.97 -5.12
C CYS A 64 -12.60 8.90 -6.56
N ASP A 65 -12.19 7.72 -7.02
CA ASP A 65 -11.73 7.51 -8.40
C ASP A 65 -12.87 7.69 -9.40
N ARG A 66 -14.08 7.21 -9.09
CA ARG A 66 -15.28 7.39 -9.91
C ARG A 66 -15.66 8.86 -10.10
N HIS A 67 -15.57 9.66 -9.05
CA HIS A 67 -15.95 11.07 -9.06
C HIS A 67 -14.79 12.03 -9.36
N GLY A 68 -13.59 11.51 -9.66
CA GLY A 68 -12.43 12.35 -9.99
C GLY A 68 -11.95 13.24 -8.84
N ILE A 69 -12.21 12.87 -7.59
CA ILE A 69 -11.88 13.69 -6.41
C ILE A 69 -10.36 13.76 -6.24
N SER A 70 -9.82 14.95 -5.96
CA SER A 70 -8.39 15.14 -5.69
C SER A 70 -7.96 14.41 -4.40
N ASP A 71 -6.71 13.92 -4.34
CA ASP A 71 -6.22 13.23 -3.13
C ASP A 71 -6.25 14.12 -1.88
N ARG A 72 -6.04 15.44 -2.04
CA ARG A 72 -6.06 16.40 -0.92
C ARG A 72 -7.48 16.58 -0.40
N SER A 73 -8.45 16.77 -1.29
CA SER A 73 -9.87 16.88 -0.93
C SER A 73 -10.38 15.60 -0.27
N ALA A 74 -10.02 14.44 -0.84
CA ALA A 74 -10.38 13.15 -0.26
C ALA A 74 -9.80 12.94 1.14
N ALA A 75 -8.55 13.36 1.39
CA ALA A 75 -7.92 13.27 2.70
C ALA A 75 -8.62 14.17 3.74
N ALA A 76 -8.98 15.39 3.35
CA ALA A 76 -9.72 16.31 4.22
C ALA A 76 -11.12 15.78 4.57
N LEU A 77 -11.87 15.30 3.56
CA LEU A 77 -13.19 14.70 3.76
C LEU A 77 -13.12 13.46 4.66
N ALA A 78 -12.19 12.54 4.40
CA ALA A 78 -12.01 11.36 5.22
C ALA A 78 -11.65 11.70 6.67
N SER A 79 -10.75 12.67 6.87
CA SER A 79 -10.35 13.10 8.22
C SER A 79 -11.50 13.79 8.97
N ALA A 80 -12.33 14.58 8.29
CA ALA A 80 -13.52 15.19 8.88
C ALA A 80 -14.53 14.12 9.31
N VAL A 81 -14.88 13.19 8.42
CA VAL A 81 -15.81 12.10 8.73
C VAL A 81 -15.30 11.22 9.89
N LEU A 82 -14.00 10.95 9.96
CA LEU A 82 -13.43 10.19 11.07
C LEU A 82 -13.46 10.95 12.40
N ASN A 83 -13.39 12.28 12.35
CA ASN A 83 -13.57 13.12 13.53
C ASN A 83 -15.03 13.07 14.00
N ASP A 84 -16.00 13.22 13.08
CA ASP A 84 -17.43 13.15 13.38
C ASP A 84 -17.86 11.79 13.97
N ILE A 85 -17.25 10.69 13.51
CA ILE A 85 -17.49 9.33 14.04
C ILE A 85 -16.77 9.09 15.38
N GLY A 86 -15.86 9.97 15.79
CA GLY A 86 -15.07 9.83 17.02
C GLY A 86 -13.90 8.85 16.92
N VAL A 87 -13.46 8.52 15.71
CA VAL A 87 -12.27 7.67 15.46
C VAL A 87 -10.98 8.48 15.59
N VAL A 88 -11.04 9.76 15.22
CA VAL A 88 -9.97 10.73 15.46
C VAL A 88 -10.46 11.64 16.57
N THR A 89 -9.86 11.52 17.74
CA THR A 89 -10.09 12.43 18.86
C THR A 89 -8.93 13.44 18.95
N PRO A 90 -9.12 14.59 19.62
CA PRO A 90 -8.03 15.53 19.83
C PRO A 90 -6.87 14.93 20.62
N GLU A 91 -7.12 13.91 21.45
CA GLU A 91 -6.10 13.17 22.19
C GLU A 91 -5.36 12.15 21.29
N ASP A 92 -6.09 11.43 20.43
CA ASP A 92 -5.55 10.37 19.59
C ASP A 92 -5.59 10.71 18.09
N SER A 93 -4.57 11.45 17.64
CA SER A 93 -4.40 11.85 16.23
C SER A 93 -3.77 10.78 15.33
N SER A 94 -3.62 9.54 15.82
CA SER A 94 -2.90 8.47 15.13
C SER A 94 -3.58 8.01 13.82
N GLN A 95 -4.91 8.16 13.75
CA GLN A 95 -5.77 7.68 12.66
C GLN A 95 -6.06 8.73 11.57
N ILE A 96 -5.47 9.93 11.65
CA ILE A 96 -5.69 10.98 10.64
C ILE A 96 -5.34 10.49 9.24
N VAL A 97 -6.19 10.81 8.26
CA VAL A 97 -6.00 10.40 6.87
C VAL A 97 -5.26 11.49 6.11
N ASP A 98 -3.99 11.22 5.80
CA ASP A 98 -3.20 12.08 4.93
C ASP A 98 -3.38 11.76 3.44
N ARG A 99 -2.91 12.67 2.58
CA ARG A 99 -2.91 12.50 1.11
C ARG A 99 -2.22 11.22 0.65
N SER A 100 -1.10 10.85 1.29
CA SER A 100 -0.32 9.67 0.94
C SER A 100 -1.05 8.36 1.29
N LYS A 101 -1.81 8.32 2.39
CA LYS A 101 -2.67 7.21 2.78
C LYS A 101 -3.76 7.01 1.71
N VAL A 102 -4.45 8.08 1.30
CA VAL A 102 -5.43 8.01 0.20
C VAL A 102 -4.81 7.49 -1.09
N ARG A 103 -3.66 8.03 -1.48
CA ARG A 103 -2.96 7.62 -2.71
C ARG A 103 -2.57 6.15 -2.69
N ARG A 104 -2.07 5.65 -1.55
CA ARG A 104 -1.71 4.24 -1.37
C ARG A 104 -2.95 3.33 -1.48
N GLU A 105 -4.06 3.68 -0.85
CA GLU A 105 -5.29 2.90 -0.93
C GLU A 105 -5.89 2.89 -2.35
N ARG A 106 -5.84 4.00 -3.07
CA ARG A 106 -6.22 4.05 -4.50
C ARG A 106 -5.33 3.14 -5.35
N GLN A 107 -4.01 3.17 -5.16
CA GLN A 107 -3.09 2.31 -5.90
C GLN A 107 -3.37 0.83 -5.67
N LYS A 108 -3.59 0.43 -4.40
CA LYS A 108 -3.99 -0.95 -4.06
C LYS A 108 -5.30 -1.32 -4.76
N THR A 109 -6.31 -0.47 -4.63
CA THR A 109 -7.64 -0.68 -5.21
C THR A 109 -7.56 -0.86 -6.74
N ARG A 110 -6.83 0.02 -7.44
CA ARG A 110 -6.60 -0.08 -8.88
C ARG A 110 -5.83 -1.33 -9.27
N PHE A 111 -4.83 -1.71 -8.48
CA PHE A 111 -4.08 -2.95 -8.71
C PHE A 111 -4.98 -4.18 -8.56
N THR A 112 -5.82 -4.24 -7.51
CA THR A 112 -6.79 -5.32 -7.31
C THR A 112 -7.79 -5.40 -8.45
N LEU A 113 -8.34 -4.26 -8.90
CA LEU A 113 -9.26 -4.23 -10.04
C LEU A 113 -8.59 -4.70 -11.33
N ARG A 114 -7.36 -4.25 -11.60
CA ARG A 114 -6.58 -4.70 -12.76
C ARG A 114 -6.32 -6.21 -12.72
N LEU A 115 -5.99 -6.78 -11.55
CA LEU A 115 -5.81 -8.24 -11.43
C LEU A 115 -7.12 -9.00 -11.70
N GLN A 116 -8.25 -8.47 -11.22
CA GLN A 116 -9.57 -9.03 -11.54
C GLN A 116 -9.84 -8.98 -13.05
N GLU A 117 -9.59 -7.84 -13.69
CA GLU A 117 -9.72 -7.69 -15.15
C GLU A 117 -8.80 -8.64 -15.91
N LEU A 118 -7.56 -8.84 -15.49
CA LEU A 118 -6.62 -9.76 -16.14
C LEU A 118 -7.06 -11.23 -16.03
N ASN A 119 -7.66 -11.63 -14.91
CA ASN A 119 -8.25 -12.97 -14.78
C ASN A 119 -9.50 -13.15 -15.67
N VAL A 120 -10.21 -12.06 -16.00
CA VAL A 120 -11.37 -12.07 -16.90
C VAL A 120 -10.94 -11.98 -18.38
N ASN A 121 -9.81 -11.32 -18.67
CA ASN A 121 -9.25 -11.08 -20.00
C ASN A 121 -8.54 -12.31 -20.64
N VAL A 122 -8.78 -13.53 -20.17
CA VAL A 122 -8.70 -14.71 -21.05
C VAL A 122 -9.68 -14.54 -22.24
N ILE A 123 -10.71 -13.72 -22.06
CA ILE A 123 -11.57 -13.25 -23.14
C ILE A 123 -10.88 -12.10 -23.88
N ARG A 124 -10.35 -12.40 -25.08
CA ARG A 124 -9.77 -11.45 -26.03
C ARG A 124 -10.62 -10.19 -26.17
N VAL A 125 -10.09 -9.04 -25.74
CA VAL A 125 -10.66 -7.72 -26.06
C VAL A 125 -10.66 -7.54 -27.58
N HIS A 126 -11.79 -7.77 -28.24
CA HIS A 126 -11.98 -7.44 -29.65
C HIS A 126 -12.30 -5.95 -29.76
N ARG A 127 -11.31 -5.17 -30.22
CA ARG A 127 -11.36 -3.78 -30.72
C ARG A 127 -12.33 -2.81 -30.02
N ILE A 128 -11.77 -1.75 -29.43
CA ILE A 128 -12.55 -0.57 -29.04
C ILE A 128 -12.99 0.19 -30.31
N TYR A 129 -14.29 0.26 -30.57
CA TYR A 129 -14.83 1.09 -31.63
C TYR A 129 -15.01 2.51 -31.09
N PHE A 130 -14.46 3.50 -31.79
CA PHE A 130 -14.92 4.87 -31.63
C PHE A 130 -16.27 4.96 -32.35
N ASP A 131 -17.29 5.50 -31.67
CA ASP A 131 -18.54 5.91 -32.31
C ASP A 131 -18.27 7.19 -33.12
N GLY A 132 -17.38 7.02 -34.10
CA GLY A 132 -16.94 8.04 -35.03
C GLY A 132 -17.71 7.84 -36.32
N ASP A 133 -18.20 8.97 -36.82
CA ASP A 133 -18.83 9.20 -38.11
C ASP A 133 -18.45 8.20 -39.22
N LYS A 134 -19.39 7.90 -40.11
CA LYS A 134 -19.23 6.95 -41.22
C LYS A 134 -18.30 7.51 -42.31
N ASP A 135 -17.05 7.78 -41.97
CA ASP A 135 -16.03 8.04 -42.96
C ASP A 135 -15.41 6.74 -43.43
N LYS A 136 -15.34 6.60 -44.76
CA LYS A 136 -14.83 5.43 -45.47
C LYS A 136 -13.32 5.32 -45.27
N THR A 137 -12.86 4.87 -44.11
CA THR A 137 -11.44 4.65 -43.88
C THR A 137 -11.03 3.35 -44.58
N LEU A 138 -10.22 3.47 -45.63
CA LEU A 138 -9.59 2.35 -46.32
C LEU A 138 -8.72 1.57 -45.33
N ALA A 139 -9.05 0.30 -45.11
CA ALA A 139 -8.19 -0.64 -44.40
C ALA A 139 -7.26 -1.29 -45.42
N GLN A 140 -5.94 -1.17 -45.21
CA GLN A 140 -4.98 -2.04 -45.88
C GLN A 140 -4.61 -3.15 -44.88
N GLU A 141 -4.98 -4.38 -45.23
CA GLU A 141 -4.53 -5.58 -44.56
C GLU A 141 -3.14 -5.96 -45.08
N THR A 142 -2.16 -6.02 -44.18
CA THR A 142 -0.99 -6.91 -44.25
C THR A 142 -0.55 -7.22 -42.83
#